data_AF-A0AA40KJH5-F1
#
_entry.id   AF-A0AA40KJH5-F1
#
_cell.length_a   1.000
_cell.length_b   1.000
_cell.length_c   1.000
_cell.angle_alpha   90.00
_cell.angle_beta   90.00
_cell.angle_gamma   90.00
#
_symmetry.space_group_name_H-M   'P 1'
#
loop_
_entity.id
_entity.type
_entity.pdbx_description
1 polymer ?
#
loop_
_entity_poly.entity_id
_entity_poly.type
_entity_poly.pdbx_seq_one_letter_code
_entity_poly.pdbx_strand_id
1 'polypeptide(L)'
;MAVLDIKFTKTQRERLHRYVVLAISANLLIGFILFFMGMFVSFVITTKLRFDERSLFGLVFGTLTLYGLYVFAHNLMGVKLCYNYFHYAEGPGMNLRLFSWTLLGLFVVLAGCFMASICFSTADLLADQLRQTLLEGELRSLR
;
A
#
# COMPACT_ATOMS: atom_id res chain seq x y z
N MET A 1 -7.82 -32.16 8.94
CA MET A 1 -6.36 -32.12 8.71
C MET A 1 -5.76 -31.11 9.67
N ALA A 2 -5.13 -31.62 10.73
CA ALA A 2 -4.38 -30.84 11.70
C ALA A 2 -2.93 -30.78 11.22
N VAL A 3 -2.37 -29.59 11.01
CA VAL A 3 -0.93 -29.43 10.75
C VAL A 3 -0.27 -28.51 11.79
N LEU A 4 -1.02 -27.67 12.51
CA LEU A 4 -0.48 -26.85 13.61
C LEU A 4 -1.54 -26.70 14.72
N ASP A 5 -1.82 -27.76 15.48
CA ASP A 5 -2.54 -27.61 16.76
C ASP A 5 -1.56 -27.09 17.82
N ILE A 6 -0.97 -25.92 17.57
CA ILE A 6 -0.22 -25.19 18.59
C ILE A 6 -1.27 -24.68 19.57
N LYS A 7 -1.47 -25.41 20.67
CA LYS A 7 -2.26 -24.94 21.82
C LYS A 7 -1.56 -23.74 22.46
N PHE A 8 -1.76 -22.57 21.87
CA PHE A 8 -1.31 -21.31 22.45
C PHE A 8 -1.95 -21.16 23.84
N THR A 9 -1.10 -20.95 24.83
CA THR A 9 -1.56 -20.53 26.17
C THR A 9 -2.27 -19.18 26.06
N LYS A 10 -3.21 -18.89 26.97
CA LYS A 10 -4.03 -17.66 26.94
C LYS A 10 -3.15 -16.39 26.85
N THR A 11 -2.04 -16.37 27.58
CA THR A 11 -1.06 -15.27 27.58
C THR A 11 -0.32 -15.11 26.25
N GLN A 12 0.01 -16.21 25.57
CA GLN A 12 0.62 -16.15 24.22
C GLN A 12 -0.38 -15.62 23.19
N ARG A 13 -1.65 -16.00 23.28
CA ARG A 13 -2.72 -15.51 22.38
C ARG A 13 -2.92 -14.00 22.50
N GLU A 14 -2.92 -13.47 23.73
CA GLU A 14 -3.05 -12.03 23.98
C GLU A 14 -1.83 -11.22 23.50
N ARG A 15 -0.62 -11.78 23.62
CA ARG A 15 0.58 -11.16 23.03
C ARG A 15 0.51 -11.17 21.50
N LEU A 16 0.16 -12.32 20.91
CA LEU A 16 0.04 -12.45 19.46
C LEU A 16 -1.01 -11.49 18.90
N HIS A 17 -2.17 -11.38 19.54
CA HIS A 17 -3.20 -10.41 19.16
C HIS A 17 -2.66 -8.97 19.16
N ARG A 18 -1.93 -8.57 20.21
CA ARG A 18 -1.32 -7.23 20.27
C ARG A 18 -0.33 -6.99 19.13
N TYR A 19 0.57 -7.94 18.88
CA TYR A 19 1.54 -7.79 17.79
C TYR A 19 0.88 -7.72 16.42
N VAL A 20 -0.13 -8.56 16.16
CA VAL A 20 -0.88 -8.56 14.90
C VAL A 20 -1.62 -7.23 14.72
N VAL A 21 -2.34 -6.76 15.74
CA VAL A 21 -3.07 -5.48 15.67
C VAL A 21 -2.11 -4.31 15.46
N LEU A 22 -0.96 -4.30 16.13
CA LEU A 22 0.04 -3.24 15.98
C LEU A 22 0.65 -3.26 14.57
N ALA A 23 0.97 -4.43 14.03
CA ALA A 23 1.47 -4.59 12.67
C ALA A 23 0.44 -4.12 11.62
N ILE A 24 -0.82 -4.52 11.76
CA ILE A 24 -1.90 -4.09 10.85
C ILE A 24 -2.12 -2.57 10.96
N SER A 25 -2.05 -2.00 12.17
CA SER A 25 -2.22 -0.56 12.39
C SER A 25 -1.06 0.25 11.79
N ALA A 26 0.17 -0.25 11.90
CA ALA A 26 1.33 0.36 11.24
C ALA A 26 1.19 0.32 9.71
N ASN A 27 0.78 -0.82 9.15
CA ASN A 27 0.53 -0.95 7.72
C ASN A 27 -0.63 -0.06 7.24
N LEU A 28 -1.66 0.14 8.06
CA LEU A 28 -2.74 1.08 7.80
C LEU A 28 -2.22 2.51 7.69
N LEU A 29 -1.33 2.92 8.61
CA LEU A 29 -0.69 4.24 8.56
C LEU A 29 0.19 4.40 7.31
N ILE A 30 0.94 3.36 6.93
CA ILE A 30 1.73 3.37 5.69
C ILE A 30 0.83 3.57 4.47
N GLY A 31 -0.26 2.81 4.35
CA GLY A 31 -1.23 2.97 3.26
C GLY A 31 -1.83 4.37 3.21
N PHE A 32 -2.16 4.95 4.37
CA PHE A 32 -2.65 6.32 4.49
C PHE A 32 -1.62 7.33 3.97
N ILE A 33 -0.35 7.23 4.41
CA ILE A 33 0.72 8.14 3.97
C ILE A 33 0.93 8.04 2.45
N LEU A 34 0.97 6.82 1.90
CA LEU A 34 1.13 6.59 0.45
C LEU A 34 -0.02 7.21 -0.36
N PHE A 35 -1.25 7.08 0.13
CA PHE A 35 -2.42 7.69 -0.50
C PHE A 35 -2.32 9.22 -0.54
N PHE A 36 -2.00 9.87 0.57
CA PHE A 36 -1.85 11.33 0.62
C PHE A 36 -0.67 11.83 -0.21
N MET A 37 0.47 11.13 -0.19
CA MET A 37 1.61 11.42 -1.06
C MET A 37 1.21 11.37 -2.54
N GLY A 38 0.57 10.28 -2.97
CA GLY A 38 0.12 10.12 -4.34
C GLY A 38 -0.85 11.21 -4.78
N MET A 39 -1.83 11.55 -3.94
CA MET A 39 -2.77 12.65 -4.21
C MET A 39 -2.08 14.01 -4.29
N PHE A 40 -1.20 14.32 -3.33
CA PHE A 40 -0.50 15.60 -3.28
C PHE A 40 0.37 15.81 -4.53
N VAL A 41 1.17 14.80 -4.90
CA VAL A 41 2.04 14.89 -6.08
C VAL A 41 1.21 14.97 -7.36
N SER A 42 0.14 14.17 -7.48
CA SER A 42 -0.76 14.23 -8.64
C SER A 42 -1.41 15.61 -8.79
N PHE A 43 -1.81 16.23 -7.68
CA PHE A 43 -2.38 17.58 -7.67
C PHE A 43 -1.36 18.63 -8.12
N VAL A 44 -0.15 18.61 -7.54
CA VAL A 44 0.93 19.54 -7.90
C VAL A 44 1.30 19.41 -9.38
N ILE A 45 1.48 18.19 -9.90
CA ILE A 45 1.82 17.94 -11.30
C ILE A 45 0.70 18.43 -12.23
N THR A 46 -0.56 18.18 -11.89
CA THR A 46 -1.71 18.63 -12.70
C THR A 46 -1.72 20.16 -12.86
N THR A 47 -1.31 20.89 -11.83
CA THR A 47 -1.22 22.37 -11.87
C THR A 47 0.03 22.91 -12.57
N LYS A 48 1.06 22.09 -12.84
CA LYS A 48 2.38 22.54 -13.31
C LYS A 48 2.86 21.97 -14.65
N LEU A 49 2.41 20.77 -15.07
CA LEU A 49 2.91 20.11 -16.30
C LEU A 49 1.96 20.20 -17.51
N ARG A 50 2.55 20.36 -18.70
CA ARG A 50 1.90 20.26 -20.03
C ARG A 50 1.42 18.82 -20.30
N PHE A 51 0.41 18.67 -21.15
CA PHE A 51 -0.39 17.45 -21.33
C PHE A 51 0.37 16.18 -21.74
N ASP A 52 1.52 16.25 -22.42
CA ASP A 52 2.21 15.05 -22.96
C ASP A 52 2.99 14.25 -21.91
N GLU A 53 3.67 14.91 -20.96
CA GLU A 53 4.39 14.24 -19.86
C GLU A 53 3.47 13.80 -18.70
N ARG A 54 2.18 14.19 -18.74
CA ARG A 54 1.18 13.77 -17.73
C ARG A 54 0.90 12.27 -17.74
N SER A 55 1.11 11.58 -18.87
CA SER A 55 0.66 10.19 -19.00
C SER A 55 1.43 9.24 -18.08
N LEU A 56 2.76 9.34 -18.07
CA LEU A 56 3.63 8.43 -17.30
C LEU A 56 3.62 8.80 -15.80
N PHE A 57 3.74 10.09 -15.49
CA PHE A 57 3.64 10.58 -14.11
C PHE A 57 2.25 10.36 -13.50
N GLY A 58 1.19 10.59 -14.27
CA GLY A 58 -0.19 10.32 -13.84
C GLY A 58 -0.44 8.83 -13.62
N LEU A 59 0.14 7.95 -14.44
CA LEU A 59 0.05 6.51 -14.25
C LEU A 59 0.78 6.05 -12.97
N VAL A 60 2.02 6.51 -12.75
CA VAL A 60 2.82 6.10 -11.58
C VAL A 60 2.23 6.63 -10.28
N PHE A 61 1.90 7.92 -10.20
CA PHE A 61 1.32 8.49 -8.98
C PHE A 61 -0.15 8.11 -8.78
N GLY A 62 -0.90 7.89 -9.87
CA GLY A 62 -2.25 7.33 -9.82
C GLY A 62 -2.27 5.90 -9.30
N THR A 63 -1.35 5.04 -9.78
CA THR A 63 -1.20 3.67 -9.26
C THR A 63 -0.72 3.66 -7.81
N LEU A 64 0.20 4.56 -7.43
CA LEU A 64 0.61 4.75 -6.02
C LEU A 64 -0.56 5.13 -5.12
N THR A 65 -1.41 6.06 -5.58
CA THR A 65 -2.61 6.50 -4.86
C THR A 65 -3.61 5.34 -4.68
N LEU A 66 -3.91 4.61 -5.76
CA LEU A 66 -4.79 3.45 -5.72
C LEU A 66 -4.24 2.34 -4.81
N TYR A 67 -2.93 2.09 -4.87
CA TYR A 67 -2.25 1.13 -4.01
C TYR A 67 -2.33 1.54 -2.54
N GLY A 68 -2.02 2.80 -2.22
CA GLY A 68 -2.15 3.32 -0.85
C GLY A 68 -3.57 3.20 -0.31
N LEU A 69 -4.58 3.54 -1.12
CA LEU A 69 -5.99 3.40 -0.76
C LEU A 69 -6.37 1.93 -0.51
N TYR A 70 -5.93 1.02 -1.38
CA TYR A 70 -6.15 -0.41 -1.20
C TYR A 70 -5.52 -0.90 0.10
N VAL A 71 -4.24 -0.58 0.35
CA VAL A 71 -3.53 -0.99 1.57
C VAL A 71 -4.25 -0.45 2.80
N PHE A 72 -4.71 0.80 2.77
CA PHE A 72 -5.50 1.39 3.84
C PHE A 72 -6.81 0.64 4.10
N ALA A 73 -7.64 0.45 3.06
CA ALA A 73 -8.93 -0.23 3.18
C ALA A 73 -8.77 -1.70 3.61
N HIS A 74 -7.78 -2.39 3.05
CA HIS A 74 -7.45 -3.77 3.37
C HIS A 74 -7.05 -3.94 4.83
N ASN A 75 -6.18 -3.06 5.35
CA ASN A 75 -5.78 -3.10 6.77
C ASN A 75 -6.90 -2.66 7.71
N LEU A 76 -7.78 -1.72 7.31
CA LEU A 76 -8.96 -1.35 8.10
C LEU A 76 -9.91 -2.55 8.28
N MET A 77 -10.14 -3.30 7.20
CA MET A 77 -10.88 -4.57 7.25
C MET A 77 -10.14 -5.62 8.09
N GLY A 78 -8.82 -5.67 8.02
CA GLY A 78 -7.95 -6.53 8.81
C GLY A 78 -8.06 -6.30 10.31
N VAL A 79 -8.06 -5.05 10.78
CA VAL A 79 -8.25 -4.71 12.20
C VAL A 79 -9.57 -5.27 12.71
N LYS A 80 -10.66 -5.07 11.96
CA LYS A 80 -12.00 -5.57 12.32
C LYS A 80 -12.06 -7.10 12.33
N LEU A 81 -11.49 -7.75 11.31
CA LEU A 81 -11.44 -9.21 11.21
C LEU A 81 -10.63 -9.83 12.34
N CYS A 82 -9.45 -9.29 12.64
CA CYS A 82 -8.62 -9.76 13.75
C CYS A 82 -9.31 -9.54 15.09
N TYR A 83 -9.87 -8.35 15.33
CA TYR A 83 -10.63 -8.09 16.55
C TYR A 83 -11.76 -9.11 16.76
N ASN A 84 -12.55 -9.36 15.72
CA ASN A 84 -13.63 -10.33 15.76
C ASN A 84 -13.13 -11.75 16.00
N TYR A 85 -12.02 -12.13 15.35
CA TYR A 85 -11.38 -13.45 15.50
C TYR A 85 -11.01 -13.76 16.95
N PHE A 86 -10.38 -12.81 17.63
CA PHE A 86 -9.90 -13.02 18.99
C PHE A 86 -10.99 -12.86 20.06
N HIS A 87 -12.02 -12.04 19.84
CA HIS A 87 -13.10 -11.81 20.82
C HIS A 87 -14.30 -12.75 20.67
N TYR A 88 -14.76 -13.01 19.46
CA TYR A 88 -16.03 -13.71 19.23
C TYR A 88 -15.87 -15.15 18.74
N ALA A 89 -14.66 -15.55 18.31
CA ALA A 89 -14.33 -16.91 17.88
C ALA A 89 -15.42 -17.57 17.01
N GLU A 90 -15.96 -16.83 16.04
CA GLU A 90 -17.04 -17.26 15.12
C GLU A 90 -16.59 -18.39 14.18
N GLY A 91 -16.56 -19.62 14.70
CA GLY A 91 -16.61 -20.86 13.93
C GLY A 91 -15.66 -21.00 12.71
N PRO A 92 -15.92 -21.99 11.84
CA PRO A 92 -15.11 -22.23 10.64
C PRO A 92 -15.23 -21.11 9.58
N GLY A 93 -16.31 -20.34 9.58
CA GLY A 93 -16.53 -19.25 8.62
C GLY A 93 -15.55 -18.08 8.80
N MET A 94 -15.18 -17.73 10.03
CA MET A 94 -14.23 -16.64 10.25
C MET A 94 -12.79 -17.05 9.92
N ASN A 95 -12.41 -18.32 10.12
CA ASN A 95 -11.12 -18.85 9.65
C ASN A 95 -10.98 -18.70 8.12
N LEU A 96 -12.03 -19.02 7.36
CA LEU A 96 -12.03 -18.88 5.90
C LEU A 96 -11.91 -17.41 5.47
N ARG A 97 -12.62 -16.50 6.13
CA ARG A 97 -12.52 -15.04 5.87
C ARG A 97 -11.13 -14.49 6.20
N LEU A 98 -10.53 -14.93 7.30
CA LEU A 98 -9.18 -14.53 7.67
C LEU A 98 -8.15 -15.06 6.66
N PHE A 99 -8.33 -16.29 6.19
CA PHE A 99 -7.48 -16.91 5.19
C PHE A 99 -7.59 -16.20 3.83
N SER A 100 -8.80 -15.93 3.34
CA SER A 100 -8.99 -15.22 2.08
C SER A 100 -8.48 -13.78 2.14
N TRP A 101 -8.68 -13.09 3.27
CA TRP A 101 -8.10 -11.76 3.52
C TRP A 101 -6.56 -11.82 3.45
N THR A 102 -5.94 -12.78 4.14
CA THR A 102 -4.47 -12.94 4.15
C THR A 102 -3.95 -13.25 2.74
N LEU A 103 -4.63 -14.13 1.99
CA LEU A 103 -4.23 -14.50 0.63
C LEU A 103 -4.30 -13.31 -0.34
N LEU A 104 -5.37 -12.52 -0.25
CA LEU A 104 -5.52 -11.29 -1.03
C LEU A 104 -4.43 -10.27 -0.67
N GLY A 105 -4.12 -10.11 0.62
CA GLY A 105 -3.02 -9.26 1.08
C GLY A 105 -1.67 -9.68 0.50
N LEU A 106 -1.35 -10.98 0.57
CA LEU A 106 -0.11 -11.53 0.00
C LEU A 106 0.00 -11.28 -1.51
N PHE A 107 -1.08 -11.51 -2.27
CA PHE A 107 -1.09 -11.25 -3.71
C PHE A 107 -0.78 -9.79 -4.03
N VAL A 108 -1.38 -8.85 -3.30
CA VAL A 108 -1.15 -7.42 -3.55
C VAL A 108 0.24 -6.97 -3.09
N VAL A 109 0.79 -7.53 -2.01
CA VAL A 109 2.19 -7.27 -1.64
C VAL A 109 3.14 -7.74 -2.73
N LEU A 110 2.93 -8.92 -3.31
CA LEU A 110 3.74 -9.41 -4.43
C LEU A 110 3.65 -8.50 -5.65
N ALA A 111 2.44 -8.07 -6.00
CA ALA A 111 2.23 -7.11 -7.10
C ALA A 111 2.92 -5.76 -6.82
N GLY A 112 2.84 -5.26 -5.58
CA GLY A 112 3.51 -4.04 -5.15
C GLY A 112 5.04 -4.15 -5.22
N CYS A 113 5.62 -5.27 -4.78
CA CYS A 113 7.05 -5.54 -4.90
C CYS A 113 7.49 -5.60 -6.37
N PHE A 114 6.70 -6.20 -7.25
CA PHE A 114 6.98 -6.25 -8.68
C PHE A 114 6.97 -4.84 -9.30
N MET A 115 5.95 -4.03 -8.98
CA MET A 115 5.89 -2.64 -9.43
C MET A 115 7.05 -1.80 -8.88
N ALA A 116 7.42 -1.98 -7.61
CA ALA A 116 8.56 -1.30 -7.01
C ALA A 116 9.87 -1.68 -7.71
N SER A 117 10.04 -2.96 -8.07
CA SER A 117 11.21 -3.41 -8.83
C SER A 117 11.30 -2.75 -10.20
N ILE A 118 10.17 -2.64 -10.92
CA ILE A 118 10.13 -1.95 -12.21
C ILE A 118 10.46 -0.48 -12.04
N CYS A 119 9.85 0.19 -11.05
CA CYS A 119 10.08 1.60 -10.78
C CYS A 119 11.54 1.88 -10.38
N PHE A 120 12.17 0.97 -9.64
CA PHE A 120 13.59 1.08 -9.29
C PHE A 120 14.48 0.90 -10.53
N SER A 121 14.15 -0.03 -11.42
CA SER A 121 14.91 -0.22 -12.68
C SER A 121 14.75 0.94 -13.68
N THR A 122 13.66 1.69 -13.60
CA THR A 122 13.38 2.85 -14.48
C THR A 122 13.68 4.19 -13.81
N ALA A 123 14.19 4.19 -12.57
CA ALA A 123 14.39 5.38 -11.76
C ALA A 123 15.37 6.38 -12.40
N ASP A 124 16.48 5.89 -12.98
CA ASP A 124 17.46 6.75 -13.66
C ASP A 124 16.84 7.46 -14.88
N LEU A 125 15.99 6.74 -15.62
CA LEU A 125 15.29 7.28 -16.78
C LEU A 125 14.26 8.34 -16.37
N LEU A 126 13.58 8.13 -15.24
CA LEU A 126 12.65 9.10 -14.66
C LEU A 126 13.37 10.34 -14.14
N ALA A 127 14.56 10.17 -13.54
CA ALA A 127 15.38 11.24 -13.00
C ALA A 127 15.93 12.15 -14.11
N ASP A 128 16.38 11.55 -15.23
CA ASP A 128 16.85 12.30 -16.39
C ASP A 128 15.71 13.06 -17.08
N GLN A 129 14.53 12.45 -17.22
CA GLN A 129 13.35 13.16 -17.74
C GLN A 129 12.96 14.33 -16.85
N LEU A 130 12.90 14.14 -15.52
CA LEU A 130 12.57 15.23 -14.60
C LEU A 130 13.56 16.39 -14.67
N ARG A 131 14.86 16.11 -14.82
CA ARG A 131 15.90 17.13 -15.00
C ARG A 131 15.72 17.89 -16.31
N GLN A 132 15.41 17.20 -17.40
CA GLN A 132 15.16 17.84 -18.69
C GLN A 132 13.92 18.74 -18.64
N THR A 133 12.82 18.29 -18.05
CA THR A 133 11.61 19.10 -17.87
C THR A 133 11.87 20.35 -17.00
N LEU A 134 12.66 20.21 -15.92
CA LEU A 134 13.03 21.35 -15.07
C LEU A 134 13.90 22.37 -15.81
N LEU A 135 14.91 21.90 -16.56
CA LEU A 135 15.79 22.76 -17.35
C LEU A 135 15.02 23.51 -18.45
N GLU A 136 14.09 22.83 -19.15
CA GLU A 136 13.23 23.49 -20.14
C GLU A 136 12.29 24.53 -19.51
N GLY A 137 11.79 24.26 -18.30
CA GLY A 137 10.98 25.21 -17.53
C GLY A 137 11.74 26.48 -17.15
N GLU A 138 12.98 26.33 -16.70
CA GLU A 138 13.85 27.44 -16.30
C GLU A 138 14.22 28.32 -17.50
N LEU A 139 14.60 27.70 -18.62
CA LEU A 139 14.94 28.38 -19.88
C LEU A 139 13.76 29.20 -20.46
N ARG A 140 12.53 28.76 -20.26
CA ARG A 140 11.33 29.54 -20.66
C ARG A 140 11.02 30.70 -19.72
N SER A 141 11.41 30.64 -18.45
CA SER A 141 11.17 31.75 -17.51
C SER A 141 12.11 32.94 -17.75
N LEU A 142 13.23 32.70 -18.43
CA LEU A 142 14.26 33.68 -18.78
C LEU A 142 14.01 34.38 -20.13
N ARG A 143 12.99 33.97 -20.90
CA ARG A 143 12.60 34.58 -22.18
C ARG A 143 11.27 35.29 -22.04
#